data_AF-A0A3G6JG85-F1
#
_entry.id   AF-A0A3G6JG85-F1
#
_cell.length_a   1.000
_cell.length_b   1.000
_cell.length_c   1.000
_cell.angle_alpha   90.00
_cell.angle_beta   90.00
_cell.angle_gamma   90.00
#
_symmetry.space_group_name_H-M   'P 1'
#
loop_
_entity.id
_entity.type
_entity.pdbx_description
1 polymer ?
#
loop_
_entity_poly.entity_id
_entity_poly.type
_entity_poly.pdbx_seq_one_letter_code
_entity_poly.pdbx_strand_id
1 'polypeptide(L)'
;MSISSLKTTVTDEELTSVRNFCKLDEGVEDELLRVWLLAARRNVMGEVGEQIDDFYDDNPVFQQAVWIEVFNHFNNRTTTSTAFLSYNRIERDDINSLKDDYRYALEQQQLKEATNDGA
;
A
#
# COMPACT_ATOMS: atom_id res chain seq x y z
N MET A 1 2.15 -11.72 5.77
CA MET A 1 3.37 -11.44 5.00
C MET A 1 4.19 -10.37 5.69
N SER A 2 5.51 -10.56 5.72
CA SER A 2 6.44 -9.53 6.18
C SER A 2 6.47 -8.33 5.24
N ILE A 3 6.91 -7.17 5.74
CA ILE A 3 7.16 -5.97 4.93
C ILE A 3 8.13 -6.29 3.78
N SER A 4 9.18 -7.07 4.07
CA SER A 4 10.15 -7.47 3.05
C SER A 4 9.49 -8.25 1.90
N SER A 5 8.60 -9.19 2.22
CA SER A 5 7.84 -9.96 1.23
C SER A 5 6.94 -9.06 0.41
N LEU A 6 6.17 -8.18 1.06
CA LEU A 6 5.25 -7.25 0.40
C LEU A 6 5.99 -6.31 -0.58
N LYS A 7 7.22 -5.91 -0.27
CA LYS A 7 8.04 -5.03 -1.11
C LYS A 7 8.71 -5.72 -2.30
N THR A 8 8.79 -7.04 -2.32
CA THR A 8 9.59 -7.78 -3.31
C THR A 8 8.78 -8.75 -4.15
N THR A 9 7.61 -9.16 -3.67
CA THR A 9 6.82 -10.22 -4.27
C THR A 9 5.43 -9.71 -4.64
N VAL A 10 4.95 -10.10 -5.81
CA VAL A 10 3.55 -9.93 -6.25
C VAL A 10 3.05 -11.31 -6.69
N THR A 11 2.00 -11.79 -6.05
CA THR A 11 1.33 -13.03 -6.42
C THR A 11 0.44 -12.83 -7.64
N ASP A 12 0.07 -13.93 -8.31
CA ASP A 12 -0.85 -13.88 -9.45
C ASP A 12 -2.27 -13.49 -9.05
N GLU A 13 -2.67 -13.81 -7.81
CA GLU A 13 -3.95 -13.41 -7.22
C GLU A 13 -4.02 -11.89 -7.00
N GLU A 14 -2.96 -11.30 -6.46
CA GLU A 14 -2.86 -9.84 -6.28
C GLU A 14 -2.86 -9.11 -7.63
N LEU A 15 -2.14 -9.67 -8.62
CA LEU A 15 -2.12 -9.13 -9.97
C LEU A 15 -3.51 -9.18 -10.61
N THR A 16 -4.22 -10.30 -10.45
CA THR A 16 -5.60 -10.46 -10.94
C THR A 16 -6.54 -9.46 -10.27
N SER A 17 -6.39 -9.27 -8.96
CA SER A 17 -7.23 -8.37 -8.19
C SER A 17 -7.03 -6.90 -8.60
N VAL A 18 -5.78 -6.44 -8.73
CA VAL A 18 -5.52 -5.05 -9.14
C VAL A 18 -5.90 -4.80 -10.60
N ARG A 19 -5.74 -5.80 -11.48
CA ARG A 19 -6.20 -5.74 -12.86
C ARG A 19 -7.71 -5.53 -12.92
N ASN A 20 -8.45 -6.33 -12.16
CA ASN A 20 -9.91 -6.21 -12.07
C ASN A 20 -10.32 -4.84 -11.51
N PHE A 21 -9.62 -4.35 -10.49
CA PHE A 21 -9.84 -3.00 -9.94
C PHE A 21 -9.63 -1.92 -11.00
N CYS A 22 -8.57 -2.03 -11.80
CA CYS A 22 -8.27 -1.11 -12.89
C CYS A 22 -9.13 -1.33 -14.15
N LYS A 23 -9.98 -2.37 -14.17
CA LYS A 23 -10.81 -2.78 -15.32
C LYS A 23 -10.00 -3.02 -16.60
N LEU A 24 -8.85 -3.67 -16.46
CA LEU A 24 -7.97 -4.03 -17.58
C LEU A 24 -8.28 -5.43 -18.09
N ASP A 25 -8.09 -5.63 -19.39
CA ASP A 25 -8.17 -6.96 -20.00
C ASP A 25 -7.02 -7.88 -19.51
N GLU A 26 -7.22 -9.18 -19.64
CA GLU A 26 -6.22 -10.19 -19.28
C GLU A 26 -4.94 -10.06 -20.13
N GLY A 27 -3.78 -10.22 -19.50
CA GLY A 27 -2.45 -10.09 -20.12
C GLY A 27 -2.00 -8.67 -20.46
N VAL A 28 -2.85 -7.66 -20.28
CA VAL A 28 -2.49 -6.27 -20.54
C VAL A 28 -1.60 -5.75 -19.42
N GLU A 29 -0.33 -5.52 -19.76
CA GLU A 29 0.66 -4.78 -18.96
C GLU A 29 0.99 -5.38 -17.58
N ASP A 30 0.88 -6.69 -17.45
CA ASP A 30 1.15 -7.44 -16.21
C ASP A 30 2.50 -7.08 -15.57
N GLU A 31 3.56 -6.96 -16.38
CA GLU A 31 4.89 -6.58 -15.89
C GLU A 31 4.89 -5.18 -15.27
N LEU A 32 4.19 -4.23 -15.90
CA LEU A 32 4.13 -2.85 -15.42
C LEU A 32 3.23 -2.72 -14.19
N LEU A 33 2.11 -3.45 -14.15
CA LEU A 33 1.26 -3.57 -12.96
C LEU A 33 2.03 -4.14 -11.76
N ARG A 34 2.89 -5.15 -11.98
CA ARG A 34 3.77 -5.67 -10.91
C ARG A 34 4.72 -4.61 -10.39
N VAL A 35 5.40 -3.87 -11.27
CA VAL A 35 6.30 -2.78 -10.86
C VAL A 35 5.56 -1.73 -10.04
N TRP A 36 4.35 -1.36 -10.45
CA TRP A 36 3.57 -0.35 -9.76
C TRP A 36 2.96 -0.81 -8.45
N LEU A 37 2.49 -2.05 -8.36
CA LEU A 37 2.08 -2.62 -7.08
C LEU A 37 3.23 -2.54 -6.06
N LEU A 38 4.43 -2.92 -6.49
CA LEU A 38 5.61 -2.86 -5.63
C LEU A 38 6.03 -1.41 -5.30
N ALA A 39 5.83 -0.46 -6.22
CA ALA A 39 6.11 0.95 -5.97
C ALA A 39 5.08 1.58 -5.01
N ALA A 40 3.79 1.34 -5.25
CA ALA A 40 2.69 1.80 -4.42
C ALA A 40 2.80 1.29 -2.98
N ARG A 41 3.10 0.01 -2.78
CA ARG A 41 3.36 -0.55 -1.44
C ARG A 41 4.49 0.18 -0.73
N ARG A 42 5.62 0.40 -1.41
CA ARG A 42 6.75 1.15 -0.83
C ARG A 42 6.36 2.58 -0.48
N ASN A 43 5.55 3.24 -1.31
CA ASN A 43 5.09 4.59 -1.06
C ASN A 43 4.21 4.65 0.20
N VAL A 44 3.13 3.86 0.22
CA VAL A 44 2.19 3.79 1.35
C VAL A 44 2.90 3.39 2.65
N MET A 45 3.75 2.35 2.63
CA MET A 45 4.53 1.93 3.79
C MET A 45 5.51 3.00 4.26
N GLY A 46 6.18 3.68 3.33
CA GLY A 46 7.14 4.74 3.64
C GLY A 46 6.47 5.96 4.28
N GLU A 47 5.21 6.21 3.96
CA GLU A 47 4.41 7.25 4.60
C GLU A 47 3.91 6.84 6.00
N VAL A 48 3.55 5.59 6.20
CA VAL A 48 2.90 5.11 7.43
C VAL A 48 3.94 4.72 8.51
N GLY A 49 4.91 3.88 8.18
CA GLY A 49 5.94 3.36 9.10
C GLY A 49 6.26 1.87 8.88
N GLU A 50 7.45 1.40 9.29
CA GLU A 50 7.92 0.07 8.89
C GLU A 50 8.61 -0.75 10.00
N GLN A 51 8.48 -0.33 11.25
CA GLN A 51 8.99 -1.03 12.43
C GLN A 51 8.20 -2.29 12.82
N ILE A 52 6.90 -2.37 12.47
CA ILE A 52 6.04 -3.52 12.79
C ILE A 52 5.86 -4.37 11.53
N ASP A 53 6.57 -5.50 11.44
CA ASP A 53 6.73 -6.28 10.20
C ASP A 53 5.44 -6.89 9.64
N ASP A 54 4.45 -7.18 10.50
CA ASP A 54 3.17 -7.80 10.15
C ASP A 54 2.00 -6.82 10.11
N PHE A 55 2.22 -5.52 10.35
CA PHE A 55 1.14 -4.52 10.44
C PHE A 55 0.27 -4.43 9.17
N TYR A 56 0.89 -4.62 8.01
CA TYR A 56 0.24 -4.51 6.71
C TYR A 56 -0.38 -5.83 6.24
N ASP A 57 -0.16 -6.92 6.97
CA ASP A 57 -0.66 -8.23 6.60
C ASP A 57 -2.19 -8.26 6.67
N ASP A 58 -2.81 -8.80 5.62
CA ASP A 58 -4.28 -8.89 5.50
C ASP A 58 -5.03 -7.59 5.83
N ASN A 59 -4.38 -6.43 5.64
CA ASN A 59 -4.96 -5.13 5.96
C ASN A 59 -5.73 -4.55 4.75
N PRO A 60 -7.08 -4.50 4.80
CA PRO A 60 -7.88 -4.08 3.65
C PRO A 60 -7.72 -2.59 3.32
N VAL A 61 -7.42 -1.74 4.31
CA VAL A 61 -7.19 -0.30 4.10
C VAL A 61 -5.87 -0.08 3.38
N PHE A 62 -4.83 -0.83 3.78
CA PHE A 62 -3.56 -0.85 3.07
C PHE A 62 -3.72 -1.32 1.62
N GLN A 63 -4.45 -2.42 1.42
CA GLN A 63 -4.71 -2.96 0.09
C GLN A 63 -5.42 -1.95 -0.81
N GLN A 64 -6.45 -1.28 -0.29
CA GLN A 64 -7.19 -0.25 -1.01
C GLN A 64 -6.30 0.94 -1.38
N ALA A 65 -5.53 1.49 -0.44
CA ALA A 65 -4.62 2.61 -0.69
C ALA A 65 -3.62 2.26 -1.80
N VAL A 66 -3.03 1.06 -1.75
CA VAL A 66 -2.11 0.56 -2.78
C VAL A 66 -2.79 0.46 -4.14
N TRP A 67 -4.02 -0.06 -4.22
CA TRP A 67 -4.74 -0.18 -5.49
C TRP A 67 -5.12 1.16 -6.10
N ILE A 68 -5.50 2.14 -5.27
CA ILE A 68 -5.77 3.50 -5.73
C ILE A 68 -4.50 4.14 -6.31
N GLU A 69 -3.36 3.97 -5.65
CA GLU A 69 -2.08 4.49 -6.15
C GLU A 69 -1.68 3.83 -7.49
N VAL A 70 -1.84 2.51 -7.63
CA VAL A 70 -1.62 1.82 -8.92
C VAL A 70 -2.56 2.36 -10.00
N PHE A 71 -3.84 2.57 -9.68
CA PHE A 71 -4.82 3.13 -10.59
C PHE A 71 -4.48 4.57 -11.00
N ASN A 72 -3.95 5.38 -10.07
CA ASN A 72 -3.46 6.72 -10.36
C ASN A 72 -2.27 6.67 -11.33
N HIS A 73 -1.32 5.76 -11.13
CA HIS A 73 -0.23 5.54 -12.07
C HIS A 73 -0.74 5.13 -13.46
N PHE A 74 -1.73 4.24 -13.52
CA PHE A 74 -2.38 3.81 -14.77
C PHE A 74 -2.99 4.99 -15.54
N ASN A 75 -3.88 5.74 -14.90
CA ASN A 75 -4.62 6.79 -15.59
C ASN A 75 -3.79 8.01 -15.96
N ASN A 76 -2.69 8.27 -15.24
CA ASN A 76 -1.88 9.48 -15.41
C ASN A 76 -0.60 9.27 -16.22
N ARG A 77 -0.47 8.15 -16.96
CA ARG A 77 0.74 7.85 -17.76
C ARG A 77 1.05 8.86 -18.87
N THR A 78 0.07 9.63 -19.34
CA THR A 78 0.30 10.61 -20.40
C THR A 78 0.82 11.92 -19.81
N THR A 79 2.09 12.23 -20.06
CA THR A 79 2.80 13.47 -19.65
C THR A 79 2.22 14.76 -20.26
N THR A 80 1.18 14.68 -21.09
CA THR A 80 0.53 15.81 -21.78
C THR A 80 -0.84 16.17 -21.21
N SER A 81 -1.22 15.61 -20.06
CA SER A 81 -2.48 16.03 -19.42
C SER A 81 -2.38 17.47 -18.92
N THR A 82 -3.09 18.39 -19.58
CA THR A 82 -3.38 19.73 -19.05
C THR A 82 -4.47 19.68 -17.97
N ALA A 83 -4.97 18.49 -17.63
CA ALA A 83 -5.92 18.32 -16.54
C ALA A 83 -5.17 18.41 -15.21
N PHE A 84 -5.73 19.17 -14.28
CA PHE A 84 -5.28 19.20 -12.90
C PHE A 84 -5.22 17.77 -12.37
N LEU A 85 -4.01 17.28 -12.06
CA LEU A 85 -3.83 16.02 -11.36
C LEU A 85 -4.36 16.21 -9.94
N SER A 86 -5.64 15.91 -9.72
CA SER A 86 -6.23 15.98 -8.39
C SER A 86 -5.73 14.80 -7.58
N TYR A 87 -5.12 15.09 -6.43
CA TYR A 87 -4.78 14.08 -5.45
C TYR A 87 -6.03 13.30 -5.04
N ASN A 88 -5.96 11.98 -5.02
CA ASN A 88 -7.11 11.17 -4.62
C ASN A 88 -7.31 11.32 -3.11
N ARG A 89 -8.36 12.04 -2.71
CA ARG A 89 -8.67 12.29 -1.29
C ARG A 89 -8.83 10.99 -0.52
N ILE A 90 -9.41 9.96 -1.13
CA ILE A 90 -9.70 8.68 -0.48
C ILE A 90 -8.38 8.02 -0.06
N GLU A 91 -7.43 7.90 -0.98
CA GLU A 91 -6.11 7.31 -0.70
C GLU A 91 -5.40 8.01 0.46
N ARG A 92 -5.41 9.35 0.48
CA ARG A 92 -4.80 10.12 1.55
C ARG A 92 -5.51 9.91 2.89
N ASP A 93 -6.84 9.86 2.87
CA ASP A 93 -7.64 9.64 4.08
C ASP A 93 -7.37 8.20 4.61
N ASP A 94 -7.22 7.20 3.73
CA ASP A 94 -6.82 5.82 4.05
C ASP A 94 -5.39 5.77 4.65
N ILE A 95 -4.42 6.46 4.04
CA ILE A 95 -3.04 6.57 4.55
C ILE A 95 -3.02 7.24 5.94
N ASN A 96 -3.84 8.27 6.15
CA ASN A 96 -3.92 8.91 7.46
C ASN A 96 -4.52 7.99 8.53
N SER A 97 -5.55 7.21 8.18
CA SER A 97 -6.08 6.19 9.09
C SER A 97 -5.01 5.16 9.44
N LEU A 98 -4.27 4.67 8.44
CA LEU A 98 -3.17 3.73 8.66
C LEU A 98 -2.08 4.32 9.55
N LYS A 99 -1.72 5.60 9.39
CA LYS A 99 -0.76 6.29 10.26
C LYS A 99 -1.21 6.29 11.72
N ASP A 100 -2.49 6.52 11.98
CA ASP A 100 -3.02 6.56 13.34
C ASP A 100 -3.07 5.16 13.97
N ASP A 101 -3.54 4.16 13.22
CA ASP A 101 -3.54 2.76 13.65
C ASP A 101 -2.11 2.25 13.92
N TYR A 102 -1.17 2.63 13.05
CA TYR A 102 0.24 2.27 13.17
C TYR A 102 0.89 2.85 14.41
N ARG A 103 0.65 4.15 14.69
CA ARG A 103 1.14 4.81 15.91
C ARG A 103 0.61 4.13 17.16
N TYR A 104 -0.68 3.77 17.16
CA TYR A 104 -1.28 3.05 18.28
C TYR A 104 -0.64 1.67 18.47
N ALA A 105 -0.47 0.90 17.39
CA ALA A 105 0.18 -0.42 17.45
C ALA A 105 1.61 -0.32 17.98
N LEU A 106 2.37 0.69 17.56
CA LEU A 106 3.74 0.92 17.99
C LEU A 106 3.81 1.25 19.49
N GLU A 107 2.90 2.11 19.98
CA GLU A 107 2.79 2.41 21.41
C GLU A 107 2.48 1.17 22.23
N GLN A 108 1.54 0.32 21.76
CA GLN A 108 1.21 -0.94 22.44
C GLN A 108 2.39 -1.91 22.51
N GLN A 109 3.22 -1.98 21.45
CA GLN A 109 4.41 -2.81 21.45
C GLN A 109 5.45 -2.30 22.46
N GLN A 110 5.71 -0.99 22.48
CA GLN A 110 6.65 -0.37 23.42
C GLN A 110 6.22 -0.56 24.88
N LEU A 111 4.92 -0.44 25.17
CA LEU A 111 4.38 -0.68 26.50
C LEU A 111 4.57 -2.15 26.93
N LYS A 112 4.35 -3.11 26.03
CA LYS A 112 4.58 -4.54 26.32
C LYS A 112 6.06 -4.83 26.60
N GLU A 113 6.96 -4.28 25.82
CA GLU A 113 8.41 -4.42 26.00
C GLU A 113 8.86 -3.83 27.35
N ALA A 114 8.42 -2.61 27.67
CA ALA A 114 8.72 -1.96 28.94
C ALA A 114 8.18 -2.71 30.17
N THR A 115 7.08 -3.43 30.03
CA THR A 115 6.50 -4.24 31.12
C THR A 115 7.24 -5.56 31.29
N ASN A 116 7.77 -6.15 30.21
CA ASN A 116 8.52 -7.41 30.24
C ASN A 116 9.96 -7.23 30.74
N ASP A 117 10.59 -6.07 30.52
CA ASP A 117 11.94 -5.76 31.02
C ASP A 117 11.98 -5.39 32.52
N GLY A 118 10.80 -5.26 33.15
CA GLY A 118 10.64 -4.93 34.57
C GLY A 118 10.32 -6.11 35.49
N ALA A 119 10.31 -7.35 34.97
CA ALA A 119 10.01 -8.60 35.70
C ALA A 119 11.23 -9.52 35.78
#